data_AF-A0A2D9HNY0-F1
#
_entry.id   AF-A0A2D9HNY0-F1
#
_cell.length_a   1.000
_cell.length_b   1.000
_cell.length_c   1.000
_cell.angle_alpha   90.00
_cell.angle_beta   90.00
_cell.angle_gamma   90.00
#
_symmetry.space_group_name_H-M   'P 1'
#
loop_
_entity.id
_entity.type
_entity.pdbx_description
1 polymer ?
#
loop_
_entity_poly.entity_id
_entity_poly.type
_entity_poly.pdbx_seq_one_letter_code
_entity_poly.pdbx_strand_id
1 'polypeptide(L)'
;MSGIIAFNNTQLKAGDGNDDLYIAAEGMSGGTDIFLGGGADTLVLSGGEANGGVMTGGSILGGAGADEITLQGQVDLSATTIFGGGGADLIVVSGIVGGESQINSDSSANGGGADTIDIGNGVVSATVKGKGGADEITISGTMGNSARVEGNAGADLITLSGGFAGIAGFAGGGSGNDTIAIFTGITNSSNTIKGGGGADSISFVDGGVVAEQASGTIIYGGAGADTIELGLIETGSNAIDRGSRGHSGYIGLSELSDSSLDAYDVISGNADISGYFFAIDTAAGITSFTIGVYNDSDTTTPAITAGVVSGATWASADSTVTARAADLDEMLATKGTLVGFTAGTENFLFIQGGESGTSDDAVIKVNQAITGGFDVDTDYEFYVNLG
;
A
#
# COMPACT_ATOMS: atom_id res chain seq x y z
N MET A 1 -16.89 2.58 41.70
CA MET A 1 -17.32 1.19 41.88
C MET A 1 -16.24 0.34 41.24
N SER A 2 -15.83 -0.77 41.85
CA SER A 2 -14.91 -1.69 41.18
C SER A 2 -15.67 -2.33 40.04
N GLY A 3 -15.09 -2.31 38.85
CA GLY A 3 -15.75 -2.84 37.68
C GLY A 3 -16.08 -4.30 37.76
N ILE A 4 -17.20 -4.69 37.16
CA ILE A 4 -17.50 -6.10 36.92
C ILE A 4 -16.60 -6.56 35.77
N ILE A 5 -15.52 -7.28 36.13
CA ILE A 5 -14.82 -8.15 35.20
C ILE A 5 -15.76 -9.32 34.91
N ALA A 6 -16.25 -9.45 33.68
CA ALA A 6 -17.16 -10.54 33.35
C ALA A 6 -16.44 -11.89 33.32
N PHE A 7 -15.22 -11.91 32.80
CA PHE A 7 -14.42 -13.12 32.63
C PHE A 7 -12.94 -12.86 32.89
N ASN A 8 -12.29 -13.84 33.55
CA ASN A 8 -10.85 -13.85 33.80
C ASN A 8 -10.33 -15.27 33.59
N ASN A 9 -9.33 -15.44 32.72
CA ASN A 9 -8.75 -16.75 32.35
C ASN A 9 -9.83 -17.81 32.03
N THR A 10 -10.86 -17.41 31.28
CA THR A 10 -12.04 -18.26 31.02
C THR A 10 -12.05 -18.73 29.57
N GLN A 11 -12.67 -19.88 29.29
CA GLN A 11 -13.06 -20.25 27.94
C GLN A 11 -14.58 -20.24 27.83
N LEU A 12 -15.10 -19.54 26.84
CA LEU A 12 -16.51 -19.52 26.49
C LEU A 12 -16.67 -20.16 25.10
N LYS A 13 -17.59 -21.12 24.97
CA LYS A 13 -17.86 -21.84 23.73
C LYS A 13 -19.36 -21.77 23.46
N ALA A 14 -19.77 -21.21 22.32
CA ALA A 14 -21.18 -21.09 21.97
C ALA A 14 -21.71 -22.42 21.39
N GLY A 15 -21.03 -23.00 20.39
CA GLY A 15 -21.24 -24.38 19.96
C GLY A 15 -21.45 -24.51 18.45
N ASP A 16 -22.37 -25.39 18.06
CA ASP A 16 -22.84 -25.49 16.68
C ASP A 16 -24.21 -24.79 16.56
N GLY A 17 -24.56 -24.32 15.37
CA GLY A 17 -25.74 -23.51 15.11
C GLY A 17 -25.41 -22.01 15.19
N ASN A 18 -26.37 -21.18 14.80
CA ASN A 18 -26.21 -19.72 14.89
C ASN A 18 -26.42 -19.29 16.34
N ASP A 19 -25.38 -18.72 16.95
CA ASP A 19 -25.35 -18.30 18.33
C ASP A 19 -25.26 -16.78 18.47
N ASP A 20 -26.10 -16.22 19.35
CA ASP A 20 -26.08 -14.79 19.69
C ASP A 20 -25.52 -14.59 21.11
N LEU A 21 -24.40 -13.86 21.21
CA LEU A 21 -23.70 -13.58 22.46
C LEU A 21 -23.53 -12.08 22.69
N TYR A 22 -24.27 -11.55 23.66
CA TYR A 22 -24.18 -10.16 24.09
C TYR A 22 -23.54 -10.08 25.48
N ILE A 23 -22.34 -9.52 25.56
CA ILE A 23 -21.61 -9.34 26.81
C ILE A 23 -21.40 -7.86 27.06
N ALA A 24 -22.03 -7.36 28.13
CA ALA A 24 -21.78 -6.03 28.67
C ALA A 24 -20.95 -6.18 29.95
N ALA A 25 -19.69 -5.76 29.91
CA ALA A 25 -18.73 -5.96 31.00
C ALA A 25 -17.77 -4.77 31.10
N GLU A 26 -17.24 -4.46 32.27
CA GLU A 26 -16.19 -3.42 32.38
C GLU A 26 -14.84 -3.89 31.82
N GLY A 27 -14.68 -5.19 31.57
CA GLY A 27 -13.56 -5.75 30.82
C GLY A 27 -13.47 -7.27 30.93
N MET A 28 -12.76 -7.87 29.98
CA MET A 28 -12.31 -9.26 29.98
C MET A 28 -10.79 -9.27 30.10
N SER A 29 -10.22 -10.12 30.95
CA SER A 29 -8.77 -10.12 31.22
C SER A 29 -8.19 -11.53 31.30
N GLY A 30 -6.85 -11.60 31.22
CA GLY A 30 -6.12 -12.81 31.60
C GLY A 30 -6.16 -13.94 30.57
N GLY A 31 -6.29 -13.62 29.28
CA GLY A 31 -6.32 -14.65 28.24
C GLY A 31 -7.65 -15.40 28.22
N THR A 32 -8.75 -14.66 28.27
CA THR A 32 -10.07 -15.26 28.05
C THR A 32 -10.25 -15.56 26.57
N ASP A 33 -10.70 -16.77 26.24
CA ASP A 33 -10.98 -17.18 24.87
C ASP A 33 -12.49 -17.33 24.64
N ILE A 34 -12.99 -16.75 23.57
CA ILE A 34 -14.36 -16.91 23.07
C ILE A 34 -14.29 -17.69 21.77
N PHE A 35 -15.00 -18.81 21.71
CA PHE A 35 -15.20 -19.63 20.51
C PHE A 35 -16.69 -19.57 20.17
N LEU A 36 -17.07 -19.01 19.02
CA LEU A 36 -18.46 -18.99 18.59
C LEU A 36 -18.83 -20.37 18.03
N GLY A 37 -18.05 -20.87 17.06
CA GLY A 37 -18.03 -22.28 16.68
C GLY A 37 -18.47 -22.47 15.24
N GLY A 38 -19.60 -23.14 15.00
CA GLY A 38 -20.08 -23.37 13.64
C GLY A 38 -21.49 -22.84 13.47
N GLY A 39 -21.73 -21.90 12.56
CA GLY A 39 -22.97 -21.17 12.43
C GLY A 39 -22.70 -19.76 11.92
N ALA A 40 -23.73 -19.02 11.58
CA ALA A 40 -23.57 -17.57 11.43
C ALA A 40 -23.82 -16.94 12.80
N ASP A 41 -22.76 -16.61 13.51
CA ASP A 41 -22.80 -16.20 14.91
C ASP A 41 -22.73 -14.68 15.05
N THR A 42 -23.26 -14.15 16.17
CA THR A 42 -23.15 -12.73 16.51
C THR A 42 -22.56 -12.56 17.89
N LEU A 43 -21.42 -11.86 17.98
CA LEU A 43 -20.79 -11.45 19.22
C LEU A 43 -20.81 -9.94 19.35
N VAL A 44 -21.40 -9.43 20.43
CA VAL A 44 -21.25 -8.03 20.84
C VAL A 44 -20.60 -7.97 22.21
N LEU A 45 -19.38 -7.46 22.25
CA LEU A 45 -18.72 -7.06 23.49
C LEU A 45 -18.85 -5.54 23.65
N SER A 46 -19.42 -5.11 24.77
CA SER A 46 -19.58 -3.70 25.10
C SER A 46 -18.97 -3.39 26.47
N GLY A 47 -18.10 -2.38 26.51
CA GLY A 47 -17.41 -1.88 27.71
C GLY A 47 -18.00 -0.60 28.30
N GLY A 48 -17.78 -0.37 29.60
CA GLY A 48 -18.21 0.84 30.33
C GLY A 48 -17.05 1.74 30.80
N GLU A 49 -17.16 3.04 30.46
CA GLU A 49 -16.44 4.25 30.91
C GLU A 49 -14.90 4.22 31.13
N ALA A 50 -14.24 5.07 30.33
CA ALA A 50 -12.97 5.79 30.49
C ALA A 50 -11.63 5.06 30.77
N ASN A 51 -11.56 3.82 31.26
CA ASN A 51 -10.24 3.18 31.54
C ASN A 51 -10.21 1.63 31.60
N GLY A 52 -11.30 0.92 31.30
CA GLY A 52 -11.32 -0.54 31.25
C GLY A 52 -11.39 -1.04 29.81
N GLY A 53 -10.29 -1.62 29.29
CA GLY A 53 -10.32 -2.27 27.98
C GLY A 53 -11.36 -3.39 27.94
N VAL A 54 -12.13 -3.47 26.86
CA VAL A 54 -13.16 -4.51 26.67
C VAL A 54 -12.54 -5.93 26.75
N MET A 55 -11.32 -6.13 26.24
CA MET A 55 -10.63 -7.41 26.28
C MET A 55 -9.11 -7.23 26.20
N THR A 56 -8.39 -7.63 27.25
CA THR A 56 -6.91 -7.62 27.27
C THR A 56 -6.35 -9.03 27.34
N GLY A 57 -5.65 -9.43 26.28
CA GLY A 57 -5.17 -10.80 26.08
C GLY A 57 -6.27 -11.81 25.78
N GLY A 58 -5.89 -12.91 25.11
CA GLY A 58 -6.78 -14.02 24.77
C GLY A 58 -7.24 -13.96 23.32
N SER A 59 -8.32 -14.67 23.00
CA SER A 59 -8.80 -14.77 21.62
C SER A 59 -10.31 -14.70 21.46
N ILE A 60 -10.73 -14.20 20.30
CA ILE A 60 -12.09 -14.37 19.77
C ILE A 60 -11.95 -15.14 18.47
N LEU A 61 -12.67 -16.25 18.35
CA LEU A 61 -12.67 -17.14 17.20
C LEU A 61 -14.12 -17.33 16.77
N GLY A 62 -14.52 -16.75 15.63
CA GLY A 62 -15.89 -16.91 15.10
C GLY A 62 -16.10 -18.36 14.64
N GLY A 63 -15.25 -18.85 13.75
CA GLY A 63 -15.15 -20.28 13.44
C GLY A 63 -15.58 -20.61 12.03
N ALA A 64 -16.79 -21.11 11.80
CA ALA A 64 -17.29 -21.43 10.46
C ALA A 64 -18.69 -20.87 10.25
N GLY A 65 -18.92 -20.18 9.14
CA GLY A 65 -20.13 -19.44 8.85
C GLY A 65 -19.83 -17.94 8.76
N ALA A 66 -20.85 -17.12 8.50
CA ALA A 66 -20.67 -15.68 8.37
C ALA A 66 -20.91 -15.04 9.75
N ASP A 67 -19.83 -14.66 10.43
CA ASP A 67 -19.85 -14.22 11.81
C ASP A 67 -19.80 -12.69 11.93
N GLU A 68 -20.55 -12.13 12.89
CA GLU A 68 -20.55 -10.69 13.21
C GLU A 68 -19.91 -10.46 14.59
N ILE A 69 -18.70 -9.90 14.62
CA ILE A 69 -17.96 -9.60 15.85
C ILE A 69 -17.87 -8.09 16.02
N THR A 70 -18.59 -7.56 17.02
CA THR A 70 -18.59 -6.13 17.34
C THR A 70 -18.00 -5.86 18.72
N LEU A 71 -16.97 -5.02 18.76
CA LEU A 71 -16.31 -4.53 19.97
C LEU A 71 -16.56 -3.03 20.14
N GLN A 72 -17.41 -2.68 21.12
CA GLN A 72 -17.84 -1.30 21.36
C GLN A 72 -17.25 -0.71 22.65
N GLY A 73 -16.95 0.58 22.61
CA GLY A 73 -16.42 1.37 23.71
C GLY A 73 -14.92 1.64 23.59
N GLN A 74 -14.27 1.97 24.71
CA GLN A 74 -12.82 2.07 24.76
C GLN A 74 -12.23 0.66 24.79
N VAL A 75 -11.79 0.20 23.62
CA VAL A 75 -11.18 -1.13 23.46
C VAL A 75 -9.67 -0.99 23.62
N ASP A 76 -9.09 -1.67 24.61
CA ASP A 76 -7.66 -1.95 24.65
C ASP A 76 -7.50 -3.41 24.29
N LEU A 77 -7.09 -3.69 23.05
CA LEU A 77 -6.90 -5.05 22.54
C LEU A 77 -5.50 -5.60 22.80
N SER A 78 -4.70 -5.00 23.67
CA SER A 78 -3.31 -5.44 23.87
C SER A 78 -3.18 -6.96 24.01
N ALA A 79 -2.32 -7.55 23.18
CA ALA A 79 -2.07 -9.00 23.06
C ALA A 79 -3.32 -9.87 22.79
N THR A 80 -4.37 -9.29 22.21
CA THR A 80 -5.60 -10.00 21.83
C THR A 80 -5.55 -10.42 20.37
N THR A 81 -6.10 -11.59 20.08
CA THR A 81 -6.28 -12.05 18.70
C THR A 81 -7.74 -12.24 18.36
N ILE A 82 -8.18 -11.74 17.21
CA ILE A 82 -9.51 -11.95 16.66
C ILE A 82 -9.34 -12.67 15.33
N PHE A 83 -10.08 -13.77 15.16
CA PHE A 83 -10.27 -14.45 13.89
C PHE A 83 -11.78 -14.52 13.61
N GLY A 84 -12.21 -14.03 12.45
CA GLY A 84 -13.58 -14.23 11.95
C GLY A 84 -13.83 -15.72 11.77
N GLY A 85 -13.02 -16.40 10.96
CA GLY A 85 -13.12 -17.85 10.83
C GLY A 85 -13.11 -18.25 9.38
N GLY A 86 -14.25 -18.67 8.85
CA GLY A 86 -14.40 -18.86 7.42
C GLY A 86 -15.85 -18.79 7.04
N GLY A 87 -16.15 -18.18 5.90
CA GLY A 87 -17.43 -17.51 5.67
C GLY A 87 -17.15 -16.02 5.50
N ALA A 88 -18.16 -15.23 5.16
CA ALA A 88 -17.99 -13.78 4.97
C ALA A 88 -18.29 -13.06 6.30
N ASP A 89 -17.23 -12.67 6.99
CA ASP A 89 -17.25 -12.19 8.37
C ASP A 89 -17.27 -10.66 8.45
N LEU A 90 -17.88 -10.11 9.50
CA LEU A 90 -17.88 -8.70 9.84
C LEU A 90 -17.21 -8.48 11.19
N ILE A 91 -16.08 -7.78 11.21
CA ILE A 91 -15.37 -7.40 12.44
C ILE A 91 -15.40 -5.88 12.61
N VAL A 92 -16.12 -5.39 13.62
CA VAL A 92 -16.22 -3.97 13.93
C VAL A 92 -15.56 -3.67 15.27
N VAL A 93 -14.58 -2.77 15.28
CA VAL A 93 -13.92 -2.30 16.50
C VAL A 93 -14.03 -0.79 16.59
N SER A 94 -14.86 -0.29 17.51
CA SER A 94 -15.00 1.15 17.69
C SER A 94 -13.76 1.81 18.31
N GLY A 95 -12.95 1.04 19.03
CA GLY A 95 -11.76 1.51 19.75
C GLY A 95 -10.49 1.60 18.91
N ILE A 96 -9.37 1.88 19.58
CA ILE A 96 -8.04 1.80 18.98
C ILE A 96 -7.60 0.33 19.02
N VAL A 97 -7.15 -0.20 17.89
CA VAL A 97 -6.54 -1.53 17.82
C VAL A 97 -5.04 -1.36 18.08
N GLY A 98 -4.55 -1.83 19.21
CA GLY A 98 -3.15 -1.65 19.56
C GLY A 98 -2.54 -2.71 20.45
N GLY A 99 -1.28 -2.48 20.85
CA GLY A 99 -0.58 -3.30 21.84
C GLY A 99 -0.29 -4.73 21.38
N GLU A 100 0.23 -4.89 20.16
CA GLU A 100 0.55 -6.20 19.56
C GLU A 100 -0.68 -7.07 19.27
N SER A 101 -1.87 -6.45 19.20
CA SER A 101 -3.09 -7.14 18.77
C SER A 101 -3.04 -7.59 17.31
N GLN A 102 -3.80 -8.64 17.04
CA GLN A 102 -3.98 -9.19 15.70
C GLN A 102 -5.48 -9.34 15.41
N ILE A 103 -5.94 -8.73 14.32
CA ILE A 103 -7.26 -8.97 13.76
C ILE A 103 -7.03 -9.64 12.42
N ASN A 104 -7.64 -10.80 12.22
CA ASN A 104 -7.63 -11.50 10.95
C ASN A 104 -9.08 -11.83 10.62
N SER A 105 -9.54 -11.57 9.40
CA SER A 105 -10.86 -12.03 9.01
C SER A 105 -10.91 -13.56 8.96
N ASP A 106 -9.88 -14.19 8.40
CA ASP A 106 -9.89 -15.64 8.24
C ASP A 106 -8.94 -16.41 9.18
N SER A 107 -9.38 -17.60 9.61
CA SER A 107 -8.52 -18.63 10.22
C SER A 107 -7.96 -19.55 9.12
N SER A 108 -6.64 -19.71 9.04
CA SER A 108 -5.93 -20.40 7.94
C SER A 108 -6.39 -21.82 7.54
N ALA A 109 -7.36 -22.41 8.25
CA ALA A 109 -8.02 -23.68 7.93
C ALA A 109 -9.31 -23.54 7.08
N ASN A 110 -9.99 -22.39 7.06
CA ASN A 110 -11.31 -22.21 6.41
C ASN A 110 -11.38 -21.08 5.35
N GLY A 111 -10.33 -20.28 5.23
CA GLY A 111 -9.81 -19.53 4.06
C GLY A 111 -10.71 -19.22 2.87
N GLY A 112 -11.37 -18.05 2.79
CA GLY A 112 -11.82 -17.47 1.51
C GLY A 112 -13.07 -16.58 1.49
N GLY A 113 -13.52 -16.06 2.62
CA GLY A 113 -14.67 -15.15 2.71
C GLY A 113 -14.40 -13.78 2.09
N ALA A 114 -15.43 -13.09 1.63
CA ALA A 114 -15.30 -11.66 1.34
C ALA A 114 -15.66 -10.91 2.63
N ASP A 115 -14.65 -10.57 3.42
CA ASP A 115 -14.84 -10.13 4.79
C ASP A 115 -14.85 -8.61 4.90
N THR A 116 -15.36 -8.07 6.01
CA THR A 116 -15.36 -6.65 6.29
C THR A 116 -14.77 -6.38 7.66
N ILE A 117 -13.72 -5.54 7.70
CA ILE A 117 -13.13 -5.04 8.95
C ILE A 117 -13.32 -3.53 9.02
N ASP A 118 -14.00 -3.04 10.05
CA ASP A 118 -14.17 -1.60 10.33
C ASP A 118 -13.56 -1.22 11.68
N ILE A 119 -12.54 -0.37 11.66
CA ILE A 119 -11.83 0.13 12.84
C ILE A 119 -12.02 1.64 12.97
N GLY A 120 -12.76 2.04 14.01
CA GLY A 120 -13.23 3.41 14.19
C GLY A 120 -12.15 4.43 14.59
N ASN A 121 -11.23 4.06 15.51
CA ASN A 121 -10.31 5.05 16.13
C ASN A 121 -8.83 4.89 15.75
N GLY A 122 -8.46 3.86 14.99
CA GLY A 122 -7.12 3.69 14.42
C GLY A 122 -6.38 2.44 14.87
N VAL A 123 -5.18 2.23 14.34
CA VAL A 123 -4.33 1.06 14.56
C VAL A 123 -2.94 1.50 15.02
N VAL A 124 -2.36 0.90 16.06
CA VAL A 124 -1.02 1.25 16.57
C VAL A 124 -0.28 0.02 17.12
N SER A 125 0.88 -0.29 16.56
CA SER A 125 1.66 -1.49 16.92
C SER A 125 0.80 -2.76 16.89
N ALA A 126 -0.09 -2.85 15.91
CA ALA A 126 -1.03 -3.95 15.75
C ALA A 126 -1.15 -4.31 14.27
N THR A 127 -1.72 -5.48 14.00
CA THR A 127 -1.83 -6.03 12.65
C THR A 127 -3.28 -6.37 12.35
N VAL A 128 -3.76 -5.91 11.20
CA VAL A 128 -5.10 -6.17 10.66
C VAL A 128 -4.93 -6.87 9.31
N LYS A 129 -5.62 -7.99 9.10
CA LYS A 129 -5.48 -8.81 7.90
C LYS A 129 -6.83 -9.25 7.35
N GLY A 130 -7.06 -9.07 6.06
CA GLY A 130 -8.18 -9.70 5.34
C GLY A 130 -7.97 -11.22 5.23
N LYS A 131 -6.75 -11.62 4.86
CA LYS A 131 -6.28 -13.00 4.62
C LYS A 131 -6.62 -13.52 3.23
N GLY A 132 -7.85 -13.95 3.01
CA GLY A 132 -8.19 -14.70 1.81
C GLY A 132 -9.62 -14.42 1.40
N GLY A 133 -9.81 -14.06 0.14
CA GLY A 133 -11.08 -13.56 -0.39
C GLY A 133 -10.98 -12.06 -0.65
N ALA A 134 -12.05 -11.45 -1.17
CA ALA A 134 -12.04 -10.04 -1.55
C ALA A 134 -12.54 -9.20 -0.37
N ASP A 135 -11.61 -8.67 0.42
CA ASP A 135 -11.89 -8.08 1.72
C ASP A 135 -12.06 -6.57 1.66
N GLU A 136 -12.95 -6.02 2.51
CA GLU A 136 -13.09 -4.58 2.73
C GLU A 136 -12.53 -4.21 4.11
N ILE A 137 -11.42 -3.47 4.15
CA ILE A 137 -10.77 -3.03 5.38
C ILE A 137 -10.81 -1.52 5.47
N THR A 138 -11.54 -1.00 6.45
CA THR A 138 -11.65 0.44 6.72
C THR A 138 -11.01 0.79 8.05
N ILE A 139 -10.02 1.69 8.00
CA ILE A 139 -9.45 2.35 9.19
C ILE A 139 -9.90 3.81 9.17
N SER A 140 -10.91 4.11 9.97
CA SER A 140 -11.45 5.48 10.09
C SER A 140 -10.49 6.42 10.83
N GLY A 141 -9.77 5.89 11.83
CA GLY A 141 -8.74 6.60 12.57
C GLY A 141 -7.38 6.59 11.89
N THR A 142 -6.33 6.91 12.65
CA THR A 142 -4.97 6.99 12.11
C THR A 142 -4.23 5.64 12.16
N MET A 143 -3.34 5.43 11.20
CA MET A 143 -2.28 4.42 11.26
C MET A 143 -1.11 4.98 12.09
N GLY A 144 -0.97 4.49 13.31
CA GLY A 144 0.09 4.81 14.25
C GLY A 144 1.37 4.02 14.01
N ASN A 145 2.31 4.09 14.97
CA ASN A 145 3.62 3.45 14.86
C ASN A 145 3.50 1.95 14.61
N SER A 146 4.23 1.42 13.63
CA SER A 146 4.27 -0.02 13.33
C SER A 146 2.90 -0.67 13.11
N ALA A 147 1.88 0.12 12.76
CA ALA A 147 0.58 -0.40 12.37
C ALA A 147 0.70 -1.13 11.03
N ARG A 148 0.10 -2.31 10.92
CA ARG A 148 0.05 -3.07 9.66
C ARG A 148 -1.39 -3.34 9.29
N VAL A 149 -1.75 -3.00 8.05
CA VAL A 149 -3.02 -3.38 7.42
C VAL A 149 -2.68 -4.13 6.14
N GLU A 150 -3.22 -5.33 5.98
CA GLU A 150 -2.92 -6.21 4.85
C GLU A 150 -4.21 -6.81 4.30
N GLY A 151 -4.48 -6.71 3.01
CA GLY A 151 -5.56 -7.46 2.37
C GLY A 151 -5.23 -8.96 2.30
N ASN A 152 -3.98 -9.25 1.94
CA ASN A 152 -3.37 -10.53 1.68
C ASN A 152 -3.76 -11.19 0.34
N ALA A 153 -4.85 -11.92 0.20
CA ALA A 153 -5.11 -12.65 -1.03
C ALA A 153 -6.55 -12.48 -1.50
N GLY A 154 -6.73 -11.86 -2.67
CA GLY A 154 -8.02 -11.54 -3.26
C GLY A 154 -7.97 -10.14 -3.84
N ALA A 155 -9.12 -9.59 -4.20
CA ALA A 155 -9.19 -8.21 -4.68
C ALA A 155 -9.68 -7.35 -3.53
N ASP A 156 -8.75 -6.79 -2.77
CA ASP A 156 -9.01 -6.16 -1.49
C ASP A 156 -9.22 -4.66 -1.63
N LEU A 157 -10.15 -4.10 -0.85
CA LEU A 157 -10.38 -2.67 -0.71
C LEU A 157 -9.91 -2.21 0.66
N ILE A 158 -8.80 -1.47 0.69
CA ILE A 158 -8.23 -0.90 1.91
C ILE A 158 -8.46 0.62 1.90
N THR A 159 -9.27 1.10 2.86
CA THR A 159 -9.54 2.53 3.05
C THR A 159 -8.89 3.03 4.34
N LEU A 160 -7.95 3.97 4.21
CA LEU A 160 -7.27 4.63 5.33
C LEU A 160 -7.72 6.08 5.42
N SER A 161 -8.81 6.31 6.16
CA SER A 161 -9.42 7.64 6.28
C SER A 161 -8.53 8.61 7.06
N GLY A 162 -7.96 8.16 8.18
CA GLY A 162 -7.06 8.98 9.02
C GLY A 162 -5.59 8.96 8.58
N GLY A 163 -5.22 8.19 7.56
CA GLY A 163 -3.87 8.19 7.00
C GLY A 163 -2.79 7.69 7.94
N PHE A 164 -1.53 7.95 7.60
CA PHE A 164 -0.36 7.58 8.42
C PHE A 164 0.09 8.72 9.32
N ALA A 165 -0.03 8.50 10.63
CA ALA A 165 0.41 9.42 11.68
C ALA A 165 1.55 8.86 12.55
N GLY A 166 1.98 7.62 12.29
CA GLY A 166 3.14 7.01 12.93
C GLY A 166 4.29 6.72 11.97
N ILE A 167 5.33 6.11 12.52
CA ILE A 167 6.50 5.63 11.77
C ILE A 167 6.42 4.12 11.52
N ALA A 168 7.06 3.65 10.44
CA ALA A 168 7.16 2.23 10.11
C ALA A 168 5.79 1.53 9.96
N GLY A 169 4.75 2.28 9.58
CA GLY A 169 3.45 1.73 9.22
C GLY A 169 3.49 1.03 7.86
N PHE A 170 2.62 0.05 7.69
CA PHE A 170 2.49 -0.73 6.46
C PHE A 170 1.02 -0.82 6.04
N ALA A 171 0.73 -0.54 4.78
CA ALA A 171 -0.51 -0.92 4.12
C ALA A 171 -0.18 -1.73 2.86
N GLY A 172 -0.73 -2.94 2.76
CA GLY A 172 -0.45 -3.84 1.63
C GLY A 172 -1.70 -4.50 1.08
N GLY A 173 -1.89 -4.49 -0.23
CA GLY A 173 -2.95 -5.26 -0.89
C GLY A 173 -2.65 -6.75 -0.76
N GLY A 174 -1.57 -7.20 -1.40
CA GLY A 174 -1.08 -8.57 -1.30
C GLY A 174 -1.05 -9.25 -2.65
N SER A 175 -1.96 -10.17 -2.94
CA SER A 175 -2.09 -10.80 -4.25
C SER A 175 -3.51 -10.66 -4.75
N GLY A 176 -3.69 -10.28 -6.01
CA GLY A 176 -4.96 -9.93 -6.63
C GLY A 176 -4.95 -8.45 -7.00
N ASN A 177 -6.09 -7.94 -7.47
CA ASN A 177 -6.17 -6.56 -7.95
C ASN A 177 -6.72 -5.69 -6.83
N ASP A 178 -5.83 -5.09 -6.06
CA ASP A 178 -6.14 -4.42 -4.82
C ASP A 178 -6.36 -2.92 -5.01
N THR A 179 -7.16 -2.31 -4.15
CA THR A 179 -7.39 -0.87 -4.09
C THR A 179 -7.02 -0.34 -2.72
N ILE A 180 -6.05 0.56 -2.66
CA ILE A 180 -5.63 1.26 -1.44
C ILE A 180 -5.95 2.74 -1.58
N ALA A 181 -6.93 3.23 -0.79
CA ALA A 181 -7.35 4.62 -0.78
C ALA A 181 -6.95 5.30 0.53
N ILE A 182 -6.21 6.40 0.43
CA ILE A 182 -5.68 7.16 1.58
C ILE A 182 -6.27 8.57 1.53
N PHE A 183 -7.13 8.92 2.49
CA PHE A 183 -7.81 10.22 2.47
C PHE A 183 -7.06 11.31 3.23
N THR A 184 -6.57 10.99 4.44
CA THR A 184 -5.67 11.90 5.16
C THR A 184 -4.23 11.56 4.79
N GLY A 185 -3.43 12.58 4.49
CA GLY A 185 -2.05 12.44 4.05
C GLY A 185 -1.13 11.69 5.03
N ILE A 186 0.06 11.33 4.55
CA ILE A 186 1.14 10.72 5.34
C ILE A 186 1.92 11.84 6.01
N THR A 187 1.91 11.87 7.35
CA THR A 187 2.50 12.97 8.13
C THR A 187 3.86 12.64 8.74
N ASN A 188 4.29 11.37 8.66
CA ASN A 188 5.48 10.84 9.33
C ASN A 188 6.29 9.90 8.42
N SER A 189 7.53 9.65 8.84
CA SER A 189 8.57 8.94 8.09
C SER A 189 8.41 7.42 8.00
N SER A 190 9.09 6.84 7.02
CA SER A 190 9.39 5.40 6.89
C SER A 190 8.15 4.51 6.79
N ASN A 191 7.06 5.01 6.20
CA ASN A 191 5.88 4.20 5.95
C ASN A 191 6.02 3.45 4.61
N THR A 192 5.39 2.29 4.49
CA THR A 192 5.38 1.52 3.24
C THR A 192 3.96 1.26 2.81
N ILE A 193 3.67 1.59 1.56
CA ILE A 193 2.42 1.26 0.89
C ILE A 193 2.80 0.35 -0.27
N LYS A 194 2.12 -0.79 -0.43
CA LYS A 194 2.42 -1.75 -1.49
C LYS A 194 1.14 -2.35 -2.05
N GLY A 195 0.91 -2.25 -3.35
CA GLY A 195 -0.18 -2.97 -4.01
C GLY A 195 0.03 -4.47 -3.84
N GLY A 196 1.13 -4.99 -4.37
CA GLY A 196 1.53 -6.37 -4.18
C GLY A 196 1.74 -7.09 -5.49
N GLY A 197 0.84 -7.99 -5.88
CA GLY A 197 0.89 -8.64 -7.18
C GLY A 197 -0.50 -8.73 -7.78
N GLY A 198 -0.65 -8.32 -9.04
CA GLY A 198 -1.94 -8.05 -9.67
C GLY A 198 -1.93 -6.63 -10.23
N ALA A 199 -3.07 -6.15 -10.73
CA ALA A 199 -3.18 -4.78 -11.20
C ALA A 199 -3.83 -3.93 -10.10
N ASP A 200 -3.00 -3.20 -9.37
CA ASP A 200 -3.37 -2.50 -8.15
C ASP A 200 -3.67 -1.02 -8.38
N SER A 201 -4.44 -0.42 -7.48
CA SER A 201 -4.79 1.01 -7.50
C SER A 201 -4.49 1.64 -6.15
N ILE A 202 -3.46 2.49 -6.09
CA ILE A 202 -3.09 3.25 -4.90
C ILE A 202 -3.43 4.71 -5.14
N SER A 203 -4.34 5.26 -4.34
CA SER A 203 -4.83 6.64 -4.50
C SER A 203 -4.74 7.43 -3.21
N PHE A 204 -4.36 8.70 -3.33
CA PHE A 204 -4.40 9.68 -2.25
C PHE A 204 -5.52 10.67 -2.54
N VAL A 205 -6.64 10.53 -1.81
CA VAL A 205 -7.92 11.21 -2.07
C VAL A 205 -8.05 12.47 -1.19
N ASP A 206 -8.85 13.46 -1.61
CA ASP A 206 -9.31 14.61 -0.80
C ASP A 206 -8.25 15.34 0.07
N GLY A 207 -7.13 15.78 -0.53
CA GLY A 207 -6.07 16.47 0.20
C GLY A 207 -5.08 15.54 0.92
N GLY A 208 -5.14 14.24 0.62
CA GLY A 208 -4.08 13.27 0.94
C GLY A 208 -2.75 13.70 0.31
N VAL A 209 -1.83 14.19 1.15
CA VAL A 209 -0.47 14.59 0.75
C VAL A 209 0.54 13.69 1.45
N VAL A 210 1.59 13.27 0.74
CA VAL A 210 2.81 12.82 1.43
C VAL A 210 3.49 14.08 1.93
N ALA A 211 3.40 14.36 3.23
CA ALA A 211 3.88 15.61 3.82
C ALA A 211 5.41 15.67 3.79
N GLU A 212 6.00 16.86 3.74
CA GLU A 212 7.47 17.09 3.76
C GLU A 212 8.20 16.38 4.91
N GLN A 213 7.49 16.01 5.98
CA GLN A 213 8.05 15.27 7.11
C GLN A 213 8.01 13.74 6.95
N ALA A 214 7.51 13.22 5.83
CA ALA A 214 7.28 11.80 5.62
C ALA A 214 8.50 10.99 5.15
N SER A 215 9.72 11.47 5.40
CA SER A 215 10.98 10.93 4.85
C SER A 215 11.11 9.41 4.88
N GLY A 216 11.57 8.84 3.77
CA GLY A 216 11.69 7.39 3.61
C GLY A 216 10.36 6.64 3.46
N THR A 217 9.24 7.34 3.29
CA THR A 217 8.00 6.69 2.86
C THR A 217 8.16 6.20 1.43
N ILE A 218 7.79 4.94 1.17
CA ILE A 218 7.89 4.35 -0.17
C ILE A 218 6.55 3.74 -0.55
N ILE A 219 6.12 4.02 -1.78
CA ILE A 219 4.91 3.48 -2.39
C ILE A 219 5.33 2.56 -3.54
N TYR A 220 5.00 1.28 -3.45
CA TYR A 220 5.22 0.29 -4.50
C TYR A 220 3.88 -0.05 -5.14
N GLY A 221 3.79 -0.06 -6.46
CA GLY A 221 2.72 -0.80 -7.14
C GLY A 221 2.89 -2.28 -6.82
N GLY A 222 3.98 -2.84 -7.31
CA GLY A 222 4.30 -4.25 -7.13
C GLY A 222 4.40 -4.92 -8.49
N ALA A 223 4.02 -6.18 -8.58
CA ALA A 223 4.05 -6.91 -9.85
C ALA A 223 2.72 -6.77 -10.57
N GLY A 224 2.69 -6.13 -11.73
CA GLY A 224 1.50 -6.03 -12.58
C GLY A 224 1.32 -4.62 -13.10
N ALA A 225 0.15 -4.32 -13.66
CA ALA A 225 -0.09 -3.01 -14.27
C ALA A 225 -0.75 -2.09 -13.23
N ASP A 226 0.07 -1.46 -12.40
CA ASP A 226 -0.44 -0.72 -11.25
C ASP A 226 -0.77 0.74 -11.59
N THR A 227 -1.60 1.36 -10.77
CA THR A 227 -1.93 2.78 -10.86
C THR A 227 -1.63 3.45 -9.53
N ILE A 228 -0.82 4.51 -9.57
CA ILE A 228 -0.50 5.33 -8.41
C ILE A 228 -0.97 6.76 -8.70
N GLU A 229 -1.97 7.22 -7.96
CA GLU A 229 -2.53 8.56 -8.05
C GLU A 229 -2.19 9.37 -6.79
N LEU A 230 -1.31 10.36 -6.97
CA LEU A 230 -0.86 11.25 -5.91
C LEU A 230 -1.82 12.46 -5.80
N GLY A 231 -2.30 12.74 -4.59
CA GLY A 231 -3.37 13.69 -4.29
C GLY A 231 -2.99 15.17 -4.35
N LEU A 232 -4.01 16.03 -4.14
CA LEU A 232 -3.94 17.49 -4.14
C LEU A 232 -3.06 18.04 -3.01
N ILE A 233 -2.22 19.02 -3.31
CA ILE A 233 -1.49 19.81 -2.31
C ILE A 233 -2.18 21.17 -2.16
N GLU A 234 -2.68 21.53 -0.98
CA GLU A 234 -3.20 22.91 -0.73
C GLU A 234 -2.10 23.99 -0.83
N THR A 235 -0.81 23.62 -0.84
CA THR A 235 0.34 24.55 -0.82
C THR A 235 1.47 24.26 -1.82
N GLY A 236 1.25 23.48 -2.88
CA GLY A 236 2.18 23.42 -4.02
C GLY A 236 3.55 22.75 -3.79
N SER A 237 3.67 21.81 -2.85
CA SER A 237 4.82 20.90 -2.75
C SER A 237 4.42 19.54 -2.16
N ASN A 238 4.52 18.45 -2.93
CA ASN A 238 4.45 17.07 -2.43
C ASN A 238 5.84 16.71 -1.86
N ALA A 239 5.94 15.86 -0.83
CA ALA A 239 7.22 15.30 -0.39
C ALA A 239 7.98 14.50 -1.45
N ILE A 240 7.25 14.04 -2.47
CA ILE A 240 7.79 13.36 -3.66
C ILE A 240 8.26 14.39 -4.72
N ASP A 241 8.15 15.70 -4.43
CA ASP A 241 8.57 16.84 -5.26
C ASP A 241 9.82 17.56 -4.67
N ARG A 242 10.58 18.29 -5.51
CA ARG A 242 11.86 19.00 -5.20
C ARG A 242 11.74 20.24 -4.31
N GLY A 243 10.79 20.29 -3.37
CA GLY A 243 10.65 21.38 -2.41
C GLY A 243 11.95 21.75 -1.67
N SER A 244 12.01 22.95 -1.08
CA SER A 244 13.26 23.61 -0.63
C SER A 244 14.01 22.94 0.55
N ARG A 245 13.57 21.77 1.06
CA ARG A 245 13.99 21.26 2.38
C ARG A 245 13.88 19.72 2.53
N GLY A 246 14.54 18.96 1.65
CA GLY A 246 14.86 17.55 1.93
C GLY A 246 13.79 16.54 1.51
N HIS A 247 14.28 15.43 0.96
CA HIS A 247 13.51 14.34 0.33
C HIS A 247 12.52 13.72 1.32
N SER A 248 11.26 13.53 0.93
CA SER A 248 10.28 13.03 1.87
C SER A 248 9.42 11.84 1.44
N GLY A 249 9.46 11.37 0.19
CA GLY A 249 8.87 10.09 -0.19
C GLY A 249 9.29 9.62 -1.58
N TYR A 250 9.08 8.34 -1.87
CA TYR A 250 9.52 7.69 -3.11
C TYR A 250 8.39 6.85 -3.71
N ILE A 251 8.35 6.81 -5.04
CA ILE A 251 7.78 5.65 -5.73
C ILE A 251 8.86 4.57 -5.82
N GLY A 252 8.55 3.40 -5.31
CA GLY A 252 9.46 2.28 -5.22
C GLY A 252 9.26 1.26 -6.34
N LEU A 253 10.36 0.69 -6.83
CA LEU A 253 10.39 -0.59 -7.53
C LEU A 253 11.20 -1.59 -6.69
N SER A 254 10.65 -2.77 -6.44
CA SER A 254 11.37 -3.87 -5.79
C SER A 254 12.35 -4.52 -6.77
N GLU A 255 11.94 -4.60 -8.03
CA GLU A 255 12.71 -5.07 -9.18
C GLU A 255 12.22 -4.34 -10.44
N LEU A 256 12.99 -4.35 -11.53
CA LEU A 256 12.58 -3.66 -12.76
C LEU A 256 11.33 -4.30 -13.41
N SER A 257 11.14 -5.60 -13.20
CA SER A 257 9.98 -6.35 -13.66
C SER A 257 8.66 -5.96 -12.97
N ASP A 258 8.71 -5.19 -11.88
CA ASP A 258 7.50 -4.63 -11.25
C ASP A 258 6.70 -3.80 -12.28
N SER A 259 7.39 -3.04 -13.15
CA SER A 259 6.77 -2.21 -14.18
C SER A 259 7.32 -2.54 -15.56
N SER A 260 6.80 -3.59 -16.18
CA SER A 260 7.30 -4.10 -17.48
C SER A 260 6.54 -3.54 -18.68
N LEU A 261 7.03 -3.77 -19.90
CA LEU A 261 6.35 -3.29 -21.12
C LEU A 261 4.92 -3.86 -21.31
N ASP A 262 4.67 -5.10 -20.86
CA ASP A 262 3.36 -5.76 -20.96
C ASP A 262 2.41 -5.39 -19.82
N ALA A 263 2.97 -4.90 -18.71
CA ALA A 263 2.26 -4.53 -17.50
C ALA A 263 3.01 -3.38 -16.82
N TYR A 264 2.93 -2.18 -17.40
CA TYR A 264 3.61 -1.01 -16.89
C TYR A 264 2.74 -0.30 -15.86
N ASP A 265 3.40 0.29 -14.87
CA ASP A 265 2.76 1.15 -13.89
C ASP A 265 2.38 2.49 -14.51
N VAL A 266 1.32 3.08 -13.98
CA VAL A 266 0.85 4.41 -14.32
C VAL A 266 0.94 5.30 -13.09
N ILE A 267 1.78 6.33 -13.18
CA ILE A 267 1.94 7.32 -12.13
C ILE A 267 1.33 8.64 -12.57
N SER A 268 0.50 9.18 -11.68
CA SER A 268 -0.24 10.41 -11.91
C SER A 268 -0.30 11.26 -10.65
N GLY A 269 -0.52 12.55 -10.86
CA GLY A 269 -0.77 13.51 -9.80
C GLY A 269 -1.11 14.87 -10.37
N ASN A 270 -1.36 15.85 -9.49
CA ASN A 270 -1.72 17.22 -9.90
C ASN A 270 -0.64 17.85 -10.81
N ALA A 271 -1.07 18.62 -11.81
CA ALA A 271 -0.23 19.37 -12.75
C ALA A 271 0.76 20.34 -12.08
N ASP A 272 0.56 20.68 -10.81
CA ASP A 272 1.47 21.53 -10.04
C ASP A 272 2.69 20.77 -9.47
N ILE A 273 2.73 19.43 -9.56
CA ILE A 273 3.87 18.62 -9.10
C ILE A 273 5.02 18.78 -10.09
N SER A 274 6.18 19.24 -9.63
CA SER A 274 7.33 19.50 -10.52
C SER A 274 8.16 18.25 -10.85
N GLY A 275 7.81 17.10 -10.25
CA GLY A 275 8.45 15.83 -10.53
C GLY A 275 8.22 14.77 -9.47
N TYR A 276 8.83 13.61 -9.69
CA TYR A 276 8.71 12.46 -8.81
C TYR A 276 10.09 11.92 -8.40
N PHE A 277 10.24 11.58 -7.12
CA PHE A 277 11.34 10.75 -6.63
C PHE A 277 11.01 9.27 -6.78
N PHE A 278 11.98 8.52 -7.29
CA PHE A 278 11.94 7.07 -7.40
C PHE A 278 13.07 6.46 -6.57
N ALA A 279 12.82 5.28 -6.04
CA ALA A 279 13.81 4.42 -5.40
C ALA A 279 13.69 3.00 -5.94
N ILE A 280 14.80 2.30 -6.08
CA ILE A 280 14.80 0.89 -6.44
C ILE A 280 15.53 0.10 -5.35
N ASP A 281 14.96 -1.02 -4.93
CA ASP A 281 15.65 -1.90 -3.98
C ASP A 281 16.97 -2.41 -4.60
N THR A 282 18.05 -2.28 -3.84
CA THR A 282 19.39 -2.79 -4.17
C THR A 282 19.41 -4.26 -4.61
N ALA A 283 18.41 -5.04 -4.21
CA ALA A 283 18.21 -6.42 -4.65
C ALA A 283 17.97 -6.55 -6.17
N ALA A 284 17.54 -5.49 -6.86
CA ALA A 284 17.34 -5.46 -8.31
C ALA A 284 18.65 -5.51 -9.13
N GLY A 285 19.82 -5.48 -8.49
CA GLY A 285 21.13 -5.61 -9.14
C GLY A 285 21.57 -4.39 -9.95
N ILE A 286 20.90 -3.25 -9.79
CA ILE A 286 21.37 -1.94 -10.28
C ILE A 286 22.38 -1.43 -9.26
N THR A 287 23.61 -1.13 -9.68
CA THR A 287 24.66 -0.62 -8.79
C THR A 287 24.74 0.91 -8.76
N SER A 288 24.16 1.58 -9.77
CA SER A 288 24.10 3.04 -9.90
C SER A 288 23.17 3.41 -11.05
N PHE A 289 22.42 4.50 -10.92
CA PHE A 289 21.70 5.08 -12.06
C PHE A 289 22.62 5.94 -12.92
N THR A 290 22.32 5.96 -14.22
CA THR A 290 22.98 6.88 -15.16
C THR A 290 21.91 7.59 -15.98
N ILE A 291 22.15 8.87 -16.25
CA ILE A 291 21.27 9.66 -17.09
C ILE A 291 21.59 9.32 -18.55
N GLY A 292 20.60 8.89 -19.33
CA GLY A 292 20.78 8.58 -20.74
C GLY A 292 21.36 9.76 -21.50
N VAL A 293 22.46 9.53 -22.22
CA VAL A 293 23.03 10.48 -23.16
C VAL A 293 23.44 9.70 -24.40
N TYR A 294 22.82 10.06 -25.52
CA TYR A 294 23.12 9.46 -26.81
C TYR A 294 23.23 10.58 -27.84
N ASN A 295 24.47 10.87 -28.24
CA ASN A 295 24.76 11.84 -29.29
C ASN A 295 24.75 11.11 -30.63
N ASP A 296 23.61 11.16 -31.29
CA ASP A 296 23.49 10.59 -32.62
C ASP A 296 24.16 11.50 -33.67
N SER A 297 24.99 10.90 -34.53
CA SER A 297 25.55 11.54 -35.71
C SER A 297 24.92 11.03 -37.01
N ASP A 298 24.08 9.99 -36.94
CA ASP A 298 23.44 9.28 -38.04
C ASP A 298 21.93 9.12 -37.76
N THR A 299 21.12 9.96 -38.41
CA THR A 299 19.67 10.28 -38.23
C THR A 299 18.62 9.15 -38.11
N THR A 300 19.04 7.93 -37.82
CA THR A 300 18.25 6.71 -37.75
C THR A 300 17.84 6.34 -36.31
N THR A 301 18.43 6.96 -35.29
CA THR A 301 18.09 6.75 -33.87
C THR A 301 17.73 8.07 -33.19
N PRO A 302 17.04 8.03 -32.04
CA PRO A 302 16.75 9.25 -31.29
C PRO A 302 18.00 9.76 -30.59
N ALA A 303 18.25 11.07 -30.68
CA ALA A 303 19.20 11.72 -29.79
C ALA A 303 18.60 11.80 -28.37
N ILE A 304 19.40 11.49 -27.35
CA ILE A 304 19.01 11.62 -25.94
C ILE A 304 19.88 12.69 -25.29
N THR A 305 19.23 13.75 -24.80
CA THR A 305 19.89 14.88 -24.12
C THR A 305 19.39 14.96 -22.69
N ALA A 306 20.30 14.87 -21.72
CA ALA A 306 19.98 14.92 -20.29
C ALA A 306 18.86 13.95 -19.89
N GLY A 307 18.92 12.72 -20.44
CA GLY A 307 17.97 11.65 -20.17
C GLY A 307 16.65 11.78 -20.91
N VAL A 308 16.43 12.82 -21.72
CA VAL A 308 15.17 12.95 -22.47
C VAL A 308 15.44 12.80 -23.96
N VAL A 309 14.60 12.01 -24.62
CA VAL A 309 14.63 11.89 -26.08
C VAL A 309 14.30 13.25 -26.70
N SER A 310 15.29 13.82 -27.38
CA SER A 310 15.20 15.10 -28.07
C SER A 310 15.25 14.88 -29.59
N GLY A 311 14.15 14.40 -30.17
CA GLY A 311 14.07 14.14 -31.62
C GLY A 311 12.88 13.26 -32.02
N ALA A 312 12.41 13.40 -33.25
CA ALA A 312 11.35 12.55 -33.82
C ALA A 312 11.89 11.35 -34.63
N THR A 313 13.23 11.23 -34.74
CA THR A 313 13.88 10.13 -35.45
C THR A 313 13.97 8.93 -34.53
N TRP A 314 13.42 7.84 -35.00
CA TRP A 314 13.41 6.55 -34.34
C TRP A 314 13.64 5.49 -35.42
N ALA A 315 14.16 4.33 -35.06
CA ALA A 315 14.44 3.28 -36.03
C ALA A 315 13.14 2.81 -36.71
N SER A 316 12.05 2.77 -35.93
CA SER A 316 10.69 2.54 -36.42
C SER A 316 9.85 3.82 -36.51
N ALA A 317 9.04 3.92 -37.58
CA ALA A 317 7.99 4.93 -37.69
C ALA A 317 6.78 4.65 -36.75
N ASP A 318 6.70 3.45 -36.17
CA ASP A 318 5.70 3.08 -35.19
C ASP A 318 5.88 3.89 -33.90
N SER A 319 4.86 4.62 -33.48
CA SER A 319 4.87 5.48 -32.29
C SER A 319 4.35 4.79 -31.03
N THR A 320 4.14 3.47 -31.05
CA THR A 320 3.74 2.71 -29.85
C THR A 320 4.84 2.65 -28.81
N VAL A 321 4.45 2.52 -27.53
CA VAL A 321 5.42 2.34 -26.43
C VAL A 321 6.31 1.13 -26.65
N THR A 322 5.75 0.05 -27.21
CA THR A 322 6.48 -1.18 -27.56
C THR A 322 7.61 -0.93 -28.54
N ALA A 323 7.34 -0.24 -29.65
CA ALA A 323 8.37 0.05 -30.65
C ALA A 323 9.45 0.99 -30.09
N ARG A 324 9.04 1.98 -29.29
CA ARG A 324 9.94 2.96 -28.71
C ARG A 324 10.84 2.36 -27.61
N ALA A 325 10.29 1.51 -26.76
CA ALA A 325 11.06 0.80 -25.73
C ALA A 325 12.07 -0.16 -26.36
N ALA A 326 11.68 -0.90 -27.41
CA ALA A 326 12.61 -1.78 -28.14
C ALA A 326 13.78 -1.01 -28.77
N ASP A 327 13.52 0.17 -29.36
CA ASP A 327 14.58 1.03 -29.91
C ASP A 327 15.54 1.53 -28.80
N LEU A 328 15.01 1.88 -27.62
CA LEU A 328 15.84 2.28 -26.47
C LEU A 328 16.65 1.12 -25.91
N ASP A 329 16.05 -0.06 -25.85
CA ASP A 329 16.69 -1.26 -25.33
C ASP A 329 17.88 -1.70 -26.19
N GLU A 330 17.71 -1.75 -27.52
CA GLU A 330 18.81 -2.05 -28.45
C GLU A 330 19.93 -0.99 -28.38
N MET A 331 19.58 0.27 -28.14
CA MET A 331 20.52 1.39 -28.15
C MET A 331 21.33 1.52 -26.86
N LEU A 332 20.78 1.12 -25.71
CA LEU A 332 21.34 1.36 -24.38
C LEU A 332 21.80 0.05 -23.76
N ALA A 333 23.10 -0.09 -23.46
CA ALA A 333 23.65 -1.33 -22.90
C ALA A 333 23.92 -1.28 -21.39
N THR A 334 23.75 -0.12 -20.75
CA THR A 334 24.09 0.06 -19.33
C THR A 334 22.85 -0.12 -18.47
N LYS A 335 22.83 -1.18 -17.65
CA LYS A 335 21.78 -1.39 -16.65
C LYS A 335 21.63 -0.16 -15.73
N GLY A 336 20.40 0.29 -15.51
CA GLY A 336 20.08 1.49 -14.72
C GLY A 336 20.21 2.80 -15.51
N THR A 337 20.32 2.77 -16.84
CA THR A 337 20.20 3.99 -17.64
C THR A 337 18.75 4.47 -17.68
N LEU A 338 18.54 5.73 -17.28
CA LEU A 338 17.24 6.41 -17.22
C LEU A 338 16.98 7.21 -18.50
N VAL A 339 15.82 6.99 -19.12
CA VAL A 339 15.36 7.76 -20.28
C VAL A 339 13.88 8.13 -20.20
N GLY A 340 13.57 9.41 -20.29
CA GLY A 340 12.23 9.92 -20.56
C GLY A 340 11.95 9.99 -22.06
N PHE A 341 10.80 9.49 -22.51
CA PHE A 341 10.39 9.53 -23.90
C PHE A 341 8.87 9.67 -24.05
N THR A 342 8.42 10.01 -25.25
CA THR A 342 6.99 10.08 -25.60
C THR A 342 6.68 9.02 -26.65
N ALA A 343 5.60 8.27 -26.42
CA ALA A 343 5.04 7.35 -27.39
C ALA A 343 3.58 7.73 -27.67
N GLY A 344 3.31 8.13 -28.93
CA GLY A 344 2.03 8.77 -29.28
C GLY A 344 1.86 10.10 -28.56
N THR A 345 0.89 10.16 -27.65
CA THR A 345 0.59 11.33 -26.79
C THR A 345 1.01 11.14 -25.33
N GLU A 346 1.50 9.96 -24.98
CA GLU A 346 1.77 9.56 -23.61
C GLU A 346 3.27 9.63 -23.31
N ASN A 347 3.61 9.95 -22.06
CA ASN A 347 5.00 10.06 -21.62
C ASN A 347 5.38 8.86 -20.75
N PHE A 348 6.61 8.42 -20.91
CA PHE A 348 7.12 7.22 -20.26
C PHE A 348 8.53 7.46 -19.75
N LEU A 349 8.82 6.82 -18.62
CA LEU A 349 10.15 6.59 -18.11
C LEU A 349 10.58 5.17 -18.50
N PHE A 350 11.75 5.05 -19.10
CA PHE A 350 12.43 3.79 -19.39
C PHE A 350 13.64 3.64 -18.46
N ILE A 351 13.84 2.45 -17.91
CA ILE A 351 15.00 2.07 -17.11
C ILE A 351 15.60 0.79 -17.70
N GLN A 352 16.80 0.90 -18.24
CA GLN A 352 17.49 -0.21 -18.92
C GLN A 352 17.80 -1.36 -17.94
N GLY A 353 17.36 -2.57 -18.26
CA GLY A 353 17.52 -3.81 -17.50
C GLY A 353 18.86 -4.50 -17.65
N GLY A 354 19.50 -4.35 -18.81
CA GLY A 354 20.82 -4.85 -19.13
C GLY A 354 20.88 -5.50 -20.52
N GLU A 355 20.29 -6.69 -20.67
CA GLU A 355 20.44 -7.48 -21.89
C GLU A 355 19.33 -7.18 -22.89
N SER A 356 19.72 -6.65 -24.05
CA SER A 356 18.75 -6.30 -25.08
C SER A 356 17.94 -7.50 -25.59
N GLY A 357 16.66 -7.26 -25.81
CA GLY A 357 15.67 -8.21 -26.26
C GLY A 357 15.13 -9.08 -25.14
N THR A 358 15.45 -8.77 -23.88
CA THR A 358 14.90 -9.45 -22.70
C THR A 358 13.85 -8.58 -22.01
N SER A 359 13.06 -9.16 -21.11
CA SER A 359 12.00 -8.46 -20.40
C SER A 359 12.49 -7.90 -19.05
N ASP A 360 13.73 -7.44 -19.00
CA ASP A 360 14.40 -6.96 -17.79
C ASP A 360 14.34 -5.42 -17.63
N ASP A 361 13.85 -4.72 -18.65
CA ASP A 361 13.60 -3.28 -18.63
C ASP A 361 12.36 -2.89 -17.83
N ALA A 362 12.43 -1.76 -17.14
CA ALA A 362 11.24 -1.10 -16.62
C ALA A 362 10.73 -0.03 -17.59
N VAL A 363 9.42 -0.01 -17.80
CA VAL A 363 8.68 1.02 -18.50
C VAL A 363 7.60 1.51 -17.56
N ILE A 364 7.60 2.80 -17.22
CA ILE A 364 6.59 3.42 -16.34
C ILE A 364 5.91 4.53 -17.12
N LYS A 365 4.58 4.54 -17.15
CA LYS A 365 3.82 5.65 -17.72
C LYS A 365 3.75 6.78 -16.70
N VAL A 366 4.06 7.99 -17.16
CA VAL A 366 3.97 9.21 -16.36
C VAL A 366 2.98 10.15 -17.02
N ASN A 367 1.87 10.48 -16.33
CA ASN A 367 0.77 11.28 -16.92
C ASN A 367 1.09 12.79 -17.04
N GLN A 368 2.36 13.19 -16.96
CA GLN A 368 2.86 14.55 -17.19
C GLN A 368 4.09 14.52 -18.10
N ALA A 369 4.40 15.64 -18.77
CA ALA A 369 5.52 15.71 -19.68
C ALA A 369 6.85 15.66 -18.91
N ILE A 370 7.77 14.80 -19.33
CA ILE A 370 9.13 14.76 -18.78
C ILE A 370 9.95 15.83 -19.49
N THR A 371 10.23 16.94 -18.81
CA THR A 371 10.80 18.17 -19.41
C THR A 371 12.34 18.26 -19.31
N GLY A 372 12.96 17.26 -18.68
CA GLY A 372 14.42 17.12 -18.56
C GLY A 372 14.97 17.52 -17.20
N GLY A 373 16.10 16.90 -16.83
CA GLY A 373 16.72 17.09 -15.51
C GLY A 373 16.53 15.88 -14.61
N PHE A 374 16.99 14.70 -15.03
CA PHE A 374 17.17 13.63 -14.06
C PHE A 374 18.22 14.08 -13.02
N ASP A 375 17.98 13.77 -11.76
CA ASP A 375 18.98 13.93 -10.70
C ASP A 375 19.19 12.58 -10.06
N VAL A 376 20.42 12.08 -10.11
CA VAL A 376 20.75 10.78 -9.56
C VAL A 376 21.46 11.02 -8.24
N ASP A 377 20.88 10.50 -7.16
CA ASP A 377 21.54 10.47 -5.85
C ASP A 377 22.36 9.17 -5.72
N THR A 378 23.32 9.14 -4.79
CA THR A 378 24.24 8.01 -4.61
C THR A 378 23.60 6.76 -3.99
N ASP A 379 22.33 6.83 -3.57
CA ASP A 379 21.65 5.81 -2.75
C ASP A 379 20.56 5.03 -3.50
N TYR A 380 20.72 4.76 -4.81
CA TYR A 380 19.71 4.08 -5.65
C TYR A 380 18.39 4.84 -5.78
N GLU A 381 18.50 6.15 -5.72
CA GLU A 381 17.39 7.09 -5.81
C GLU A 381 17.61 8.01 -7.00
N PHE A 382 16.53 8.39 -7.66
CA PHE A 382 16.60 9.39 -8.71
C PHE A 382 15.33 10.23 -8.75
N TYR A 383 15.47 11.45 -9.27
CA TYR A 383 14.37 12.36 -9.49
C TYR A 383 14.07 12.52 -10.98
N VAL A 384 12.78 12.56 -11.33
CA VAL A 384 12.29 12.85 -12.67
C VAL A 384 11.57 14.20 -12.67
N ASN A 385 12.13 15.19 -13.38
CA ASN A 385 11.49 16.49 -13.58
C ASN A 385 10.30 16.39 -14.55
N LEU A 386 9.21 17.06 -14.19
CA LEU A 386 7.98 17.17 -14.97
C LEU A 386 7.70 18.65 -15.28
N GLY A 387 6.89 18.92 -16.30
CA GLY A 387 6.45 20.29 -16.56
C GLY A 387 5.30 20.41 -17.54
#